data_AF-A0A7V9ZTE8-F1
#
_entry.id   AF-A0A7V9ZTE8-F1
#
_cell.length_a   1.000
_cell.length_b   1.000
_cell.length_c   1.000
_cell.angle_alpha   90.00
_cell.angle_beta   90.00
_cell.angle_gamma   90.00
#
_symmetry.space_group_name_H-M   'P 1'
#
loop_
_entity.id
_entity.type
_entity.pdbx_description
1 polymer ?
#
loop_
_entity_poly.entity_id
_entity_poly.type
_entity_poly.pdbx_seq_one_letter_code
_entity_poly.pdbx_strand_id
1 'polypeptide(L)' 'MEIFKNRKKSRPDVWARPEMPVTFRAEIMPGKNREERTFRIKEVLPNGRVTLHEFTGEHIKNEFEVLNFLRDKPI' A
#
# COMPACT_ATOMS: atom_id res chain seq x y z
N MET A 1 -22.85 8.61 34.26
CA MET A 1 -22.69 9.35 32.99
C MET A 1 -21.74 8.56 32.13
N GLU A 2 -22.26 7.81 31.16
CA GLU A 2 -21.45 7.00 30.26
C GLU A 2 -21.12 7.83 29.02
N ILE A 3 -19.86 8.23 28.89
CA ILE A 3 -19.38 9.05 27.80
C ILE A 3 -19.05 8.11 26.64
N PHE A 4 -20.04 7.79 25.81
CA PHE A 4 -19.79 7.05 24.58
C PHE A 4 -18.92 7.91 23.66
N LYS A 5 -17.61 7.64 23.66
CA LYS A 5 -16.67 8.14 22.66
C LYS A 5 -17.18 7.67 21.30
N ASN A 6 -17.82 8.59 20.58
CA ASN A 6 -18.19 8.41 19.18
C ASN A 6 -16.90 8.27 18.36
N ARG A 7 -16.33 7.06 18.31
CA ARG A 7 -15.31 6.70 17.33
C ARG A 7 -16.01 6.80 15.99
N LYS A 8 -15.89 7.95 15.32
CA LYS A 8 -16.15 8.04 13.88
C LYS A 8 -15.43 6.84 13.28
N LYS A 9 -16.18 5.84 12.79
CA LYS A 9 -15.63 4.77 11.95
C LYS A 9 -15.00 5.50 10.79
N SER A 10 -13.68 5.74 10.84
CA SER A 10 -12.97 6.22 9.67
C SER A 10 -13.27 5.18 8.61
N ARG A 11 -13.77 5.61 7.46
CA ARG A 11 -13.77 4.74 6.28
C ARG A 11 -12.37 4.11 6.25
N PRO A 12 -12.24 2.77 6.09
CA PRO A 12 -10.91 2.17 5.99
C PRO A 12 -10.15 3.02 4.98
N ASP A 13 -9.01 3.58 5.41
CA ASP A 13 -8.19 4.46 4.57
C ASP A 13 -7.89 3.66 3.31
N VAL A 14 -8.62 3.92 2.22
CA VAL A 14 -8.53 3.11 1.00
C VAL A 14 -7.25 3.53 0.30
N TRP A 15 -6.14 3.03 0.82
CA TRP A 15 -4.79 3.36 0.38
C TRP A 15 -4.38 2.54 -0.85
N ALA A 16 -5.14 1.48 -1.15
CA ALA A 16 -4.86 0.48 -2.16
C ALA A 16 -6.09 0.17 -3.00
N ARG A 17 -5.85 -0.22 -4.24
CA ARG A 17 -6.83 -0.83 -5.15
C ARG A 17 -6.13 -1.89 -6.01
N PRO A 18 -6.86 -2.90 -6.52
CA PRO A 18 -6.31 -3.82 -7.52
C PRO A 18 -5.68 -3.09 -8.69
N GLU A 19 -4.65 -3.70 -9.30
CA GLU A 19 -3.81 -3.18 -10.38
C GLU A 19 -2.99 -1.93 -10.07
N MET A 20 -3.10 -1.36 -8.86
CA MET A 20 -2.27 -0.20 -8.47
C MET A 20 -0.81 -0.62 -8.34
N PRO A 21 0.13 0.11 -8.98
CA PRO A 21 1.55 -0.12 -8.75
C PRO A 21 1.95 0.37 -7.35
N VAL A 22 2.72 -0.44 -6.65
CA VAL A 22 3.32 -0.14 -5.35
C VAL A 22 4.78 -0.52 -5.37
N THR A 23 5.63 0.32 -4.80
CA THR A 23 7.07 0.08 -4.75
C THR A 23 7.46 -0.21 -3.32
N PHE A 24 8.04 -1.39 -3.05
CA PHE A 24 8.60 -1.69 -1.74
C PHE A 24 9.72 -0.72 -1.39
N ARG A 25 9.83 -0.37 -0.11
CA ARG A 25 10.94 0.46 0.37
C ARG A 25 12.28 -0.24 0.19
N ALA A 26 13.34 0.54 -0.05
CA ALA A 26 14.66 -0.02 -0.32
C ALA A 26 15.22 -0.84 0.85
N GLU A 27 14.82 -0.50 2.08
CA GLU A 27 15.18 -1.27 3.28
C GLU A 27 14.50 -2.64 3.39
N ILE A 28 13.34 -2.84 2.73
CA ILE A 28 12.63 -4.12 2.70
C ILE A 28 13.22 -5.04 1.62
N MET A 29 13.66 -4.45 0.50
CA MET A 29 14.28 -5.17 -0.62
C MET A 29 15.66 -4.60 -0.96
N PRO A 30 16.68 -4.86 -0.13
CA PRO A 30 18.02 -4.36 -0.37
C PRO A 30 18.64 -4.97 -1.64
N GLY A 31 19.49 -4.19 -2.31
CA GLY A 31 20.18 -4.64 -3.54
C GLY A 31 19.29 -4.70 -4.79
N LYS A 32 18.02 -4.34 -4.70
CA LYS A 32 17.08 -4.26 -5.82
C LYS A 32 16.85 -2.82 -6.26
N ASN A 33 16.82 -2.61 -7.58
CA ASN A 33 16.50 -1.29 -8.13
C ASN A 33 15.01 -0.97 -7.90
N ARG A 34 14.57 0.25 -8.24
CA ARG A 34 13.18 0.67 -8.00
C ARG A 34 12.17 -0.15 -8.81
N GLU A 35 12.50 -0.51 -10.04
CA GLU A 35 11.62 -1.25 -10.95
C GLU A 35 11.42 -2.68 -10.44
N GLU A 36 12.49 -3.35 -10.02
CA GLU A 36 12.46 -4.68 -9.39
C GLU A 36 11.71 -4.71 -8.06
N ARG A 37 11.60 -3.56 -7.38
CA ARG A 37 10.82 -3.38 -6.15
C ARG A 37 9.36 -3.00 -6.41
N THR A 38 8.98 -2.76 -7.65
CA THR A 38 7.63 -2.30 -8.02
C THR A 38 6.76 -3.46 -8.47
N PHE A 39 5.66 -3.66 -7.78
CA PHE A 39 4.69 -4.71 -8.04
C PHE A 39 3.30 -4.13 -8.23
N ARG A 40 2.36 -4.93 -8.74
CA ARG A 40 0.95 -4.57 -8.82
C ARG A 40 0.16 -5.28 -7.75
N ILE A 41 -0.77 -4.55 -7.14
CA ILE A 41 -1.72 -5.12 -6.20
C ILE A 41 -2.66 -6.08 -6.94
N LYS A 42 -2.75 -7.31 -6.45
CA LYS A 42 -3.69 -8.31 -6.93
C LYS A 42 -5.06 -8.17 -6.25
N GLU A 43 -5.06 -8.11 -4.93
CA GLU A 43 -6.29 -8.02 -4.13
C GLU A 43 -6.06 -7.18 -2.87
N VAL A 44 -7.10 -6.44 -2.45
CA VAL A 44 -7.14 -5.74 -1.16
C VAL A 44 -8.02 -6.54 -0.20
N LEU A 45 -7.43 -7.00 0.89
CA LEU A 45 -8.10 -7.86 1.86
C LEU A 45 -8.95 -7.04 2.84
N PRO A 46 -10.00 -7.63 3.46
CA PRO A 46 -10.86 -6.93 4.42
C PRO A 46 -10.14 -6.38 5.65
N ASN A 47 -8.96 -6.92 5.98
CA ASN A 47 -8.11 -6.47 7.09
C ASN A 47 -7.20 -5.28 6.72
N GLY A 48 -7.28 -4.76 5.48
CA GLY A 48 -6.48 -3.64 4.99
C GLY A 48 -5.10 -4.01 4.45
N ARG A 49 -4.75 -5.30 4.43
CA ARG A 49 -3.55 -5.83 3.77
C ARG A 49 -3.80 -6.05 2.28
N VAL A 50 -2.72 -6.27 1.53
CA VAL A 50 -2.78 -6.52 0.08
C VAL A 50 -1.99 -7.76 -0.30
N THR A 51 -2.44 -8.45 -1.33
CA THR A 51 -1.63 -9.43 -2.05
C THR A 51 -1.13 -8.81 -3.35
N LEU A 52 -0.01 -9.31 -3.86
CA LEU A 52 0.64 -8.78 -5.05
C LEU A 52 0.62 -9.82 -6.17
N HIS A 53 0.65 -9.35 -7.42
CA HIS A 53 0.94 -10.23 -8.55
C HIS A 53 2.40 -10.67 -8.48
N GLU A 54 2.64 -11.96 -8.75
CA GLU A 54 3.97 -12.56 -8.84
C GLU A 54 4.84 -12.45 -7.57
N PHE A 55 4.26 -12.03 -6.44
CA PHE A 55 4.94 -11.93 -5.15
C PHE A 55 4.07 -12.48 -4.03
N THR A 56 4.62 -13.41 -3.25
CA THR A 56 3.86 -14.16 -2.25
C THR A 56 3.68 -13.39 -0.95
N GLY A 57 2.67 -13.77 -0.16
CA GLY A 57 2.39 -13.18 1.15
C GLY A 57 1.41 -12.00 1.14
N GLU A 58 1.08 -11.55 2.34
CA GLU A 58 0.23 -10.37 2.57
C GLU A 58 1.07 -9.20 3.07
N HIS A 59 0.83 -8.01 2.54
CA HIS A 59 1.65 -6.83 2.75
C HIS A 59 0.84 -5.66 3.32
N ILE A 60 1.49 -4.80 4.09
CA ILE A 60 0.93 -3.59 4.71
C ILE A 60 1.47 -2.32 4.06
N LYS A 61 0.68 -1.24 4.12
CA LYS A 61 1.01 0.09 3.57
C LYS A 61 2.44 0.56 3.88
N ASN A 62 2.94 0.30 5.09
CA ASN A 62 4.24 0.81 5.55
C ASN A 62 5.46 0.12 4.94
N GLU A 63 5.28 -1.02 4.27
CA GLU A 63 6.35 -1.70 3.53
C GLU A 63 6.65 -1.02 2.19
N PHE A 64 5.74 -0.15 1.74
CA PHE A 64 5.83 0.54 0.47
C PHE A 64 6.31 1.99 0.63
N GLU A 65 6.93 2.50 -0.42
CA GLU A 65 7.24 3.92 -0.56
C GLU A 65 5.93 4.73 -0.56
N VAL A 66 5.96 5.94 0.02
CA VAL A 66 4.80 6.83 -0.01
C VAL A 66 4.49 7.17 -1.48
N LEU A 67 3.27 6.89 -1.92
CA LEU A 67 2.80 7.24 -3.26
C LEU A 67 2.89 8.76 -3.44
N ASN A 68 3.93 9.19 -4.13
CA ASN A 68 4.08 10.59 -4.47
C ASN A 68 3.35 10.83 -5.80
N PHE A 69 2.04 11.03 -5.74
CA PHE A 69 1.16 11.26 -6.90
C PHE A 69 1.56 12.46 -7.77
N LEU A 70 2.52 13.29 -7.32
CA LEU A 70 3.01 14.48 -8.01
C LEU A 70 4.20 14.24 -8.95
N ARG A 71 4.73 13.01 -9.05
CA ARG A 71 5.96 12.73 -9.82
C ARG A 71 5.75 12.46 -11.32
N ASP A 72 4.52 12.26 -11.78
CA ASP A 72 4.20 12.19 -13.20
C ASP A 72 3.63 13.52 -13.69
N LYS A 73 4.48 14.54 -13.78
CA LYS A 73 4.26 15.60 -14.78
C LYS A 73 5.10 15.22 -16.00
N PRO A 74 4.50 14.88 -17.15
CA PRO A 74 5.25 14.92 -18.39
C PRO A 74 5.78 16.36 -18.56
N ILE A 75 7.09 16.47 -18.82
CA ILE A 75 7.75 17.72 -19.22
C ILE A 75 7.32 18.03 -20.65
#